data_AF-A0A840QQD9-F1
#
_entry.id   AF-A0A840QQD9-F1
#
_cell.length_a   1.000
_cell.length_b   1.000
_cell.length_c   1.000
_cell.angle_alpha   90.00
_cell.angle_beta   90.00
_cell.angle_gamma   90.00
#
_symmetry.space_group_name_H-M   'P 1'
#
loop_
_entity.id
_entity.type
_entity.pdbx_description
1 polymer ?
#
loop_
_entity_poly.entity_id
_entity_poly.type
_entity_poly.pdbx_seq_one_letter_code
_entity_poly.pdbx_strand_id
1 'polypeptide(L)' 'MTQQVDTNSLKKAEAASAVAKDALTQAIEQSAADPTRAEEALKQASQELLQCQGLVSQVQNGMQEQNQQQ' A
#
# COMPACT_ATOMS: atom_id res chain seq x y z
N MET A 1 -27.39 12.08 3.80
CA MET A 1 -26.74 11.31 2.71
C MET A 1 -25.67 10.47 3.37
N THR A 2 -25.75 9.14 3.31
CA THR A 2 -24.71 8.26 3.86
C THR A 2 -23.48 8.34 2.96
N GLN A 3 -22.52 9.20 3.32
CA GLN A 3 -21.23 9.26 2.65
C GLN A 3 -20.50 7.95 2.93
N GLN A 4 -20.47 7.02 1.96
CA GLN A 4 -19.78 5.75 2.13
C GLN A 4 -18.27 5.98 2.22
N VAL A 5 -17.61 5.21 3.09
CA VAL A 5 -16.15 5.04 3.08
C VAL A 5 -15.68 4.82 1.64
N ASP A 6 -14.59 5.49 1.24
CA ASP A 6 -14.00 5.34 -0.11
C ASP A 6 -13.36 3.96 -0.25
N THR A 7 -14.22 2.96 -0.48
CA THR A 7 -13.85 1.55 -0.64
C THR A 7 -12.98 1.32 -1.88
N ASN A 8 -13.01 2.23 -2.85
CA ASN A 8 -12.10 2.19 -3.99
C ASN A 8 -10.65 2.46 -3.58
N SER A 9 -10.42 3.43 -2.70
CA SER A 9 -9.09 3.73 -2.16
C SER A 9 -8.58 2.58 -1.28
N LEU A 10 -9.46 1.93 -0.53
CA LEU A 10 -9.12 0.70 0.21
C LEU A 10 -8.72 -0.44 -0.72
N LYS A 11 -9.48 -0.70 -1.80
CA LYS A 11 -9.13 -1.73 -2.80
C LYS A 11 -7.79 -1.44 -3.50
N LYS A 12 -7.51 -0.16 -3.78
CA LYS A 12 -6.22 0.25 -4.34
C LYS A 12 -5.07 0.05 -3.34
N ALA A 13 -5.30 0.36 -2.07
CA ALA A 13 -4.32 0.11 -1.01
C ALA A 13 -4.03 -1.39 -0.82
N GLU A 14 -5.08 -2.23 -0.89
CA GLU A 14 -4.95 -3.68 -0.86
C GLU A 14 -4.12 -4.21 -2.03
N ALA A 15 -4.38 -3.74 -3.25
CA ALA A 15 -3.61 -4.10 -4.43
C ALA A 15 -2.13 -3.70 -4.29
N ALA A 16 -1.85 -2.45 -3.89
CA ALA A 16 -0.48 -1.98 -3.64
C ALA A 16 0.22 -2.81 -2.56
N SER A 17 -0.49 -3.17 -1.48
CA SER A 17 0.05 -4.04 -0.44
C SER A 17 0.36 -5.45 -0.95
N ALA A 18 -0.45 -6.01 -1.84
CA ALA A 18 -0.20 -7.31 -2.45
C ALA A 18 1.04 -7.29 -3.34
N VAL A 19 1.18 -6.24 -4.18
CA VAL A 19 2.37 -6.04 -5.03
C VAL A 19 3.62 -5.86 -4.17
N ALA A 20 3.54 -5.07 -3.10
CA ALA A 20 4.66 -4.92 -2.18
C ALA A 20 5.07 -6.26 -1.53
N LYS A 21 4.09 -7.07 -1.12
CA LYS A 21 4.35 -8.40 -0.55
C LYS A 21 5.08 -9.32 -1.55
N ASP A 22 4.64 -9.31 -2.80
CA ASP A 22 5.24 -10.11 -3.86
C ASP A 22 6.69 -9.66 -4.15
N ALA A 23 6.91 -8.34 -4.29
CA ALA A 23 8.24 -7.77 -4.47
C ALA A 23 9.19 -8.07 -3.29
N LEU A 24 8.71 -8.00 -2.04
CA LEU A 24 9.51 -8.41 -0.87
C LEU A 24 9.84 -9.90 -0.89
N THR A 25 8.89 -10.75 -1.33
CA THR A 25 9.13 -12.19 -1.46
C THR A 25 10.21 -12.46 -2.50
N GLN A 26 10.10 -11.85 -3.67
CA GLN A 26 11.13 -11.93 -4.73
C GLN A 26 12.49 -11.42 -4.24
N ALA A 27 12.52 -10.32 -3.48
CA ALA A 27 13.75 -9.79 -2.91
C ALA A 27 14.42 -10.78 -1.96
N ILE A 28 13.64 -11.44 -1.10
CA ILE A 28 14.16 -12.46 -0.17
C ILE A 28 14.71 -13.65 -0.96
N GLU A 29 13.94 -14.17 -1.91
CA GLU A 29 14.34 -15.33 -2.73
C GLU A 29 15.61 -15.05 -3.54
N GLN A 30 15.76 -13.83 -4.06
CA GLN A 30 16.90 -13.46 -4.88
C GLN A 30 18.06 -12.87 -4.09
N SER A 31 17.88 -12.50 -2.81
CA SER A 31 18.94 -11.87 -2.00
C SER A 31 20.26 -12.65 -1.95
N ALA A 32 20.20 -13.99 -2.01
CA ALA A 32 21.38 -14.85 -2.01
C ALA A 32 21.96 -15.11 -3.41
N ALA A 33 21.17 -14.90 -4.47
CA ALA A 33 21.53 -15.24 -5.85
C ALA A 33 21.87 -14.01 -6.71
N ASP A 34 21.16 -12.91 -6.51
CA ASP A 34 21.29 -11.65 -7.24
C ASP A 34 20.92 -10.46 -6.31
N PRO A 35 21.91 -9.92 -5.57
CA PRO A 35 21.67 -8.84 -4.62
C PRO A 35 21.19 -7.55 -5.28
N THR A 36 21.62 -7.27 -6.53
CA THR A 36 21.16 -6.07 -7.27
C THR A 36 19.68 -6.17 -7.57
N ARG A 37 19.21 -7.33 -8.06
CA ARG A 37 17.79 -7.54 -8.32
C ARG A 37 16.96 -7.55 -7.04
N ALA A 38 17.52 -8.03 -5.93
CA ALA A 38 16.89 -7.92 -4.62
C ALA A 38 16.73 -6.46 -4.19
N GLU A 39 17.75 -5.61 -4.37
CA GLU A 39 17.66 -4.16 -4.07
C GLU A 39 16.60 -3.46 -4.92
N GLU A 40 16.49 -3.79 -6.21
CA GLU A 40 15.44 -3.24 -7.08
C GLU A 40 14.03 -3.63 -6.61
N ALA A 41 13.84 -4.90 -6.25
CA ALA A 41 12.58 -5.39 -5.71
C ALA A 41 12.23 -4.75 -4.36
N LEU A 42 13.21 -4.52 -3.48
CA LEU A 42 13.01 -3.76 -2.23
C LEU A 42 12.59 -2.31 -2.51
N LYS A 43 13.21 -1.67 -3.50
CA LYS A 43 12.86 -0.31 -3.91
C LYS A 43 11.44 -0.23 -4.49
N GLN A 44 11.02 -1.23 -5.25
CA GLN A 44 9.65 -1.34 -5.74
C GLN A 44 8.66 -1.52 -4.57
N ALA A 45 8.94 -2.46 -3.66
CA ALA A 45 8.11 -2.71 -2.50
C ALA A 45 7.95 -1.46 -1.63
N SER A 46 9.03 -0.69 -1.44
CA SER A 46 8.98 0.56 -0.67
C SER A 46 8.05 1.61 -1.30
N GLN A 47 8.07 1.76 -2.62
CA GLN A 47 7.18 2.69 -3.34
C GLN A 47 5.70 2.28 -3.22
N GLU A 48 5.40 0.99 -3.36
CA GLU A 48 4.05 0.47 -3.24
C GLU A 48 3.52 0.60 -1.79
N LEU A 49 4.38 0.40 -0.78
CA LEU A 49 4.02 0.62 0.63
C LEU A 49 3.75 2.10 0.93
N LEU A 50 4.51 3.03 0.34
CA LEU A 50 4.24 4.47 0.46
C LEU A 50 2.90 4.84 -0.15
N GLN A 51 2.57 4.29 -1.33
CA GLN A 51 1.27 4.49 -1.96
C GLN A 51 0.14 3.94 -1.09
N CYS A 52 0.30 2.73 -0.54
CA CYS A 52 -0.64 2.12 0.38
C CYS A 52 -0.89 3.00 1.63
N GLN A 53 0.18 3.46 2.28
CA GLN A 53 0.06 4.38 3.43
C GLN A 53 -0.69 5.67 3.07
N GLY A 54 -0.41 6.25 1.90
CA GLY A 54 -1.07 7.47 1.43
C GLY A 54 -2.58 7.26 1.20
N LEU A 55 -2.96 6.14 0.59
CA LEU A 55 -4.37 5.78 0.36
C LEU A 55 -5.10 5.50 1.67
N VAL A 56 -4.48 4.75 2.59
CA VAL A 56 -5.06 4.45 3.90
C VAL A 56 -5.21 5.73 4.74
N SER A 57 -4.25 6.65 4.66
CA SER A 57 -4.34 7.95 5.33
C SER A 57 -5.48 8.81 4.78
N GLN A 58 -5.69 8.82 3.46
CA GLN A 58 -6.83 9.51 2.84
C GLN A 58 -8.17 8.95 3.31
N VAL A 59 -8.30 7.62 3.36
CA VAL A 59 -9.52 6.98 3.86
C VAL A 59 -9.76 7.30 5.34
N GLN A 60 -8.71 7.24 6.17
CA GLN A 60 -8.81 7.59 7.59
C GLN A 60 -9.24 9.04 7.81
N ASN A 61 -8.64 9.99 7.09
CA ASN A 61 -9.02 11.40 7.18
C ASN A 61 -10.49 11.60 6.78
N GLY A 62 -10.92 11.00 5.66
CA GLY A 62 -12.32 11.06 5.23
C GLY A 62 -13.30 10.45 6.25
N MET A 63 -12.88 9.41 6.98
CA MET A 63 -13.68 8.85 8.09
C MET A 63 -13.72 9.76 9.33
N GLN A 64 -12.63 10.45 9.67
CA GLN A 64 -12.60 11.40 10.79
C GLN A 64 -13.46 12.65 10.52
N GLU A 65 -13.40 13.18 9.30
CA GLU A 65 -14.24 14.30 8.86
C GLU A 65 -15.72 13.91 8.89
N GLN A 66 -16.05 12.68 8.51
CA GLN A 66 -17.40 12.13 8.58
C GLN A 66 -17.93 11.99 10.01
N ASN A 67 -17.06 11.62 10.96
CA ASN A 67 -17.45 11.43 12.36
C ASN A 67 -17.66 12.76 13.11
N GLN A 68 -17.11 13.88 12.61
CA GLN A 68 -17.31 15.22 13.17
C GLN A 68 -18.56 15.94 12.63
N GLN A 69 -19.20 15.41 11.58
CA GLN A 69 -20.40 15.99 10.97
C GLN A 69 -21.71 15.28 11.37
N GLN A 70 -21.66 14.33 12.32
CA GLN A 70 -22.83 13.74 13.00
C GLN A 70 -23.01 14.33 14.40
#